data_AF-A0A945Y8B0-F1
#
_entry.id   AF-A0A945Y8B0-F1
#
_cell.length_a   1.000
_cell.length_b   1.000
_cell.length_c   1.000
_cell.angle_alpha   90.00
_cell.angle_beta   90.00
_cell.angle_gamma   90.00
#
_symmetry.space_group_name_H-M   'P 1'
#
loop_
_entity.id
_entity.type
_entity.pdbx_description
1 polymer ?
#
loop_
_entity_poly.entity_id
_entity_poly.type
_entity_poly.pdbx_seq_one_letter_code
_entity_poly.pdbx_strand_id
1 'polypeptide(L)' 'MTSARHSQPYRGVYPIAPTPFNDDESLDLEGQKRVLDCMIDQNVDGICILAN' A
#
# COMPACT_ATOMS: atom_id res chain seq x y z
N MET A 1 -8.97 -21.98 -4.41
CA MET A 1 -7.96 -21.59 -5.41
C MET A 1 -6.60 -21.61 -4.73
N THR A 2 -5.78 -22.62 -5.00
CA THR A 2 -4.43 -22.75 -4.45
C THR A 2 -3.49 -21.83 -5.23
N SER A 3 -3.07 -20.71 -4.63
CA SER A 3 -2.10 -19.79 -5.23
C SER A 3 -0.73 -20.47 -5.31
N ALA A 4 -0.14 -20.54 -6.50
CA ALA A 4 1.26 -20.93 -6.67
C ALA A 4 2.16 -19.88 -5.99
N ARG A 5 3.11 -20.32 -5.16
CA ARG A 5 4.12 -19.43 -4.56
C ARG A 5 5.12 -19.03 -5.64
N HIS A 6 5.19 -17.74 -5.94
CA HIS A 6 6.29 -17.19 -6.72
C HIS A 6 7.55 -17.15 -5.87
N SER A 7 8.61 -17.82 -6.32
CA SER A 7 9.91 -17.91 -5.64
C SER A 7 10.93 -16.89 -6.16
N GLN A 8 10.53 -16.00 -7.06
CA GLN A 8 11.42 -14.96 -7.58
C GLN A 8 11.40 -13.72 -6.69
N PRO A 9 12.56 -13.09 -6.43
CA PRO A 9 12.62 -11.83 -5.70
C PRO A 9 11.84 -10.73 -6.41
N TYR A 10 11.02 -10.00 -5.66
CA TYR A 10 10.39 -8.77 -6.14
C TYR A 10 11.45 -7.70 -6.41
N ARG A 11 11.26 -6.91 -7.47
CA ARG A 11 12.16 -5.83 -7.90
C ARG A 11 11.34 -4.65 -8.36
N GLY A 12 11.84 -3.44 -8.13
CA GLY A 12 11.16 -2.21 -8.50
C GLY A 12 10.96 -1.27 -7.32
N VAL A 13 9.98 -0.38 -7.43
CA VAL A 13 9.62 0.66 -6.47
C VAL A 13 8.46 0.18 -5.61
N TYR A 14 8.71 0.06 -4.31
CA TYR A 14 7.74 -0.40 -3.31
C TYR A 14 7.65 0.62 -2.17
N PRO A 15 6.90 1.72 -2.33
CA PRO A 15 6.70 2.68 -1.25
C PRO A 15 5.96 2.05 -0.07
N ILE A 16 6.19 2.62 1.11
CA ILE A 16 5.41 2.31 2.31
C ILE A 16 4.22 3.26 2.36
N ALA A 17 3.00 2.73 2.30
CA ALA A 17 1.80 3.53 2.45
C ALA A 17 1.67 4.03 3.90
N PRO A 18 1.43 5.35 4.11
CA PRO A 18 1.06 5.85 5.41
C PRO A 18 -0.30 5.31 5.84
N THR A 19 -0.53 5.25 7.16
CA THR A 19 -1.86 5.02 7.75
C THR A 19 -2.46 6.36 8.15
N PRO A 20 -3.37 6.95 7.36
CA PRO A 20 -3.99 8.22 7.71
C PRO A 20 -5.04 8.05 8.81
N PHE A 21 -5.06 9.02 9.70
CA PHE A 21 -6.02 9.13 10.80
C PHE A 21 -6.69 10.50 10.76
N ASN A 22 -7.93 10.56 11.22
CA ASN A 22 -8.64 11.82 11.48
C ASN A 22 -8.08 12.47 12.76
N ASP A 23 -8.49 13.72 13.03
CA ASP A 23 -8.09 14.46 14.24
C ASP A 23 -8.51 13.76 15.54
N ASP A 24 -9.55 12.91 15.49
CA ASP A 24 -10.02 12.09 16.63
C ASP A 24 -9.32 10.72 16.75
N GLU A 25 -8.20 10.54 16.03
CA GLU A 25 -7.40 9.31 15.98
C GLU A 25 -8.12 8.09 15.37
N SER A 26 -9.34 8.27 14.82
CA SER A 26 -9.99 7.22 14.02
C SER A 26 -9.33 7.08 12.64
N LEU A 27 -9.46 5.90 12.02
CA LEU A 27 -8.89 5.66 10.68
C LEU A 27 -9.62 6.48 9.60
N ASP A 28 -8.86 7.20 8.76
CA ASP A 28 -9.39 7.83 7.54
C ASP A 28 -9.31 6.84 6.36
N LEU A 29 -10.36 6.02 6.20
CA LEU A 29 -10.41 5.03 5.13
C LEU A 29 -10.48 5.67 3.73
N GLU A 30 -11.13 6.82 3.59
CA GLU A 30 -11.22 7.54 2.32
C GLU A 30 -9.87 8.18 1.96
N GLY A 31 -9.15 8.72 2.94
CA GLY A 31 -7.77 9.16 2.78
C GLY A 31 -6.84 8.02 2.41
N GLN A 32 -6.98 6.87 3.06
CA GLN A 32 -6.20 5.68 2.72
C GLN A 32 -6.43 5.27 1.27
N LYS A 33 -7.68 5.28 0.79
CA LYS A 33 -7.99 5.04 -0.63
C LYS A 33 -7.28 6.04 -1.55
N ARG A 34 -7.35 7.35 -1.27
CA ARG A 34 -6.67 8.37 -2.09
C ARG A 34 -5.15 8.19 -2.14
N VAL A 35 -4.55 7.78 -1.02
CA VAL A 35 -3.12 7.47 -0.96
C VAL A 35 -2.77 6.30 -1.87
N LEU A 36 -3.57 5.23 -1.85
CA LEU A 36 -3.35 4.06 -2.70
C LEU A 36 -3.58 4.39 -4.18
N ASP A 37 -4.64 5.13 -4.50
CA ASP A 37 -4.92 5.59 -5.87
C ASP A 37 -3.74 6.41 -6.41
N CYS A 38 -3.18 7.33 -5.61
CA CYS A 38 -1.99 8.10 -5.97
C CYS A 38 -0.76 7.21 -6.27
N MET A 39 -0.53 6.18 -5.45
CA MET A 39 0.59 5.24 -5.68
C MET A 39 0.37 4.39 -6.94
N ILE A 40 -0.87 3.97 -7.20
CA ILE A 40 -1.24 3.23 -8.42
C ILE A 40 -1.05 4.12 -9.65
N ASP A 41 -1.51 5.37 -9.61
CA ASP A 41 -1.37 6.34 -10.70
C ASP A 41 0.10 6.65 -11.01
N GLN A 42 0.98 6.54 -10.01
CA GLN A 42 2.44 6.65 -10.17
C GLN A 42 3.09 5.38 -10.77
N ASN A 43 2.32 4.32 -11.01
CA ASN A 43 2.79 3.02 -11.51
C ASN A 43 3.90 2.39 -10.66
N VAL A 44 3.72 2.34 -9.34
CA VAL A 44 4.64 1.60 -8.46
C VAL A 44 4.50 0.09 -8.63
N ASP A 45 5.60 -0.64 -8.46
CA ASP A 45 5.63 -2.10 -8.66
C ASP A 45 4.95 -2.89 -7.53
N GLY A 46 4.72 -2.24 -6.39
CA GLY A 46 3.88 -2.72 -5.31
C GLY A 46 3.88 -1.76 -4.14
N ILE A 47 3.15 -2.09 -3.07
CA ILE A 47 2.96 -1.19 -1.93
C ILE A 47 3.17 -2.00 -0.65
N CYS A 48 4.04 -1.51 0.23
CA CYS A 48 4.22 -2.01 1.58
C CYS A 48 3.22 -1.32 2.51
N ILE A 49 2.56 -2.08 3.39
CA ILE A 49 1.63 -1.54 4.38
C ILE A 49 2.06 -1.98 5.78
N LEU A 50 1.60 -1.26 6.80
CA LEU A 50 1.80 -1.63 8.21
C LEU A 50 3.28 -1.87 8.56
N ALA A 51 4.14 -0.89 8.25
CA ALA A 51 5.56 -0.98 8.58
C ALA A 51 5.77 -1.09 10.10
N ASN A 52 6.76 -1.91 10.48
CA ASN A 52 7.22 -2.13 11.85
C ASN A 52 8.67 -1.67 12.00
#